data_AF-F6PGE7-F1
#
_entry.id   AF-F6PGE7-F1
#
_cell.length_a   1.000
_cell.length_b   1.000
_cell.length_c   1.000
_cell.angle_alpha   90.00
_cell.angle_beta   90.00
_cell.angle_gamma   90.00
#
_symmetry.space_group_name_H-M   'P 1'
#
loop_
_entity.id
_entity.type
_entity.pdbx_description
1 polymer ?
#
loop_
_entity_poly.entity_id
_entity_poly.type
_entity_poly.pdbx_seq_one_letter_code
_entity_poly.pdbx_strand_id
1 'polypeptide(L)'
;MDLKAGRRAVLQLLGAVSATDLPALLHWMRTSRDFDEFTQDNNDIVLRSIAGDLRNCLPPEAMFNSEHLALQKIRQQPEPTVHVDAFLYDDDFIDSLCEERKMSRNYCMVCGSHQTAPLGFISHSFSLMELKFIYQHVLPDLTGKILVDVGSRLGAVLFGGYLYSSALQLLGVEMNGDFCQLQQMIITKYHFADRIKVLHADICTQASVLQDADVVVMNNVFEYFLDRPEQDRAWEYISCNVRKKGSLLVTVPSLEDSLSNLQTDIHLSQWVEEVQLDYNVYTEKDFDREALEQIHLYKIL
;
A
#
# COMPACT_ATOMS: atom_id res chain seq x y z
N MET A 1 24.68 2.56 -21.26
CA MET A 1 25.00 1.26 -21.88
C MET A 1 23.70 0.48 -22.02
N ASP A 2 23.42 -0.19 -23.15
CA ASP A 2 22.20 -1.00 -23.26
C ASP A 2 22.32 -2.33 -22.49
N LEU A 3 21.19 -3.01 -22.23
CA LEU A 3 21.16 -4.26 -21.45
C LEU A 3 22.06 -5.36 -22.04
N LYS A 4 22.16 -5.46 -23.37
CA LYS A 4 22.99 -6.48 -24.02
C LYS A 4 24.47 -6.17 -23.83
N ALA A 5 24.86 -4.91 -23.93
CA ALA A 5 26.22 -4.45 -23.66
C ALA A 5 26.57 -4.59 -22.17
N GLY A 6 25.64 -4.29 -21.27
CA GLY A 6 25.81 -4.48 -19.82
C GLY A 6 26.05 -5.95 -19.45
N ARG A 7 25.22 -6.86 -19.96
CA ARG A 7 25.40 -8.31 -19.77
C ARG A 7 26.77 -8.79 -20.24
N ARG A 8 27.23 -8.31 -21.40
CA ARG A 8 28.57 -8.66 -21.92
C ARG A 8 29.70 -8.15 -21.01
N ALA A 9 29.59 -6.92 -20.52
CA ALA A 9 30.59 -6.35 -19.61
C ALA A 9 30.68 -7.13 -18.29
N VAL A 10 29.53 -7.51 -17.71
CA VAL A 10 29.49 -8.34 -16.50
C VAL A 10 30.12 -9.71 -16.75
N LEU A 11 29.79 -10.38 -17.86
CA LEU A 11 30.39 -11.67 -18.20
C LEU A 11 31.90 -11.59 -18.44
N GLN A 12 32.39 -10.51 -19.06
CA GLN A 12 33.83 -10.28 -19.22
C GLN A 12 34.52 -10.09 -17.87
N LEU A 13 33.90 -9.35 -16.95
CA LEU A 13 34.44 -9.13 -15.61
C LEU A 13 34.47 -10.43 -14.80
N LEU A 14 33.41 -11.24 -14.87
CA LEU A 14 33.39 -12.58 -14.28
C LEU A 14 34.46 -13.50 -14.87
N GLY A 15 34.73 -13.40 -16.19
CA GLY A 15 35.77 -14.15 -16.86
C GLY A 15 37.21 -13.72 -16.52
N ALA A 16 37.39 -12.51 -15.97
CA ALA A 16 38.69 -11.98 -15.55
C ALA A 16 39.02 -12.31 -14.08
N VAL A 17 38.05 -12.78 -13.30
CA VAL A 17 38.22 -13.18 -11.91
C VAL A 17 38.87 -14.56 -11.85
N SER A 18 39.74 -14.77 -10.87
CA SER A 18 40.43 -16.05 -10.69
C SER A 18 39.42 -17.20 -10.49
N ALA A 19 39.74 -18.39 -10.97
CA ALA A 19 38.85 -19.55 -10.83
C ALA A 19 38.57 -19.92 -9.36
N THR A 20 39.48 -19.58 -8.44
CA THR A 20 39.33 -19.84 -7.00
C THR A 20 38.38 -18.86 -6.32
N ASP A 21 38.32 -17.61 -6.79
CA ASP A 21 37.49 -16.56 -6.18
C ASP A 21 36.12 -16.44 -6.85
N LEU A 22 35.97 -16.96 -8.07
CA LEU A 22 34.72 -16.91 -8.84
C LEU A 22 33.50 -17.46 -8.08
N PRO A 23 33.56 -18.60 -7.35
CA PRO A 23 32.42 -19.07 -6.57
C PRO A 23 32.00 -18.10 -5.45
N ALA A 24 32.97 -17.48 -4.77
CA ALA A 24 32.71 -16.52 -3.70
C ALA A 24 32.11 -15.22 -4.27
N LEU A 25 32.63 -14.73 -5.40
CA LEU A 25 32.07 -13.58 -6.10
C LEU A 25 30.64 -13.85 -6.58
N LEU A 26 30.37 -15.02 -7.19
CA LEU A 26 29.02 -15.40 -7.62
C LEU A 26 28.06 -15.56 -6.42
N HIS A 27 28.56 -16.03 -5.29
CA HIS A 27 27.77 -16.08 -4.06
C HIS A 27 27.44 -14.66 -3.57
N TRP A 28 28.43 -13.78 -3.44
CA TRP A 28 28.24 -12.37 -3.09
C TRP A 28 27.28 -11.65 -4.06
N MET A 29 27.43 -11.84 -5.38
CA MET A 29 26.51 -11.26 -6.36
C MET A 29 25.06 -11.76 -6.20
N ARG A 30 24.86 -12.94 -5.61
CA ARG A 30 23.52 -13.50 -5.37
C ARG A 30 22.93 -13.08 -4.03
N THR A 31 23.75 -12.74 -3.04
CA THR A 31 23.29 -12.54 -1.66
C THR A 31 23.58 -11.16 -1.09
N SER A 32 24.39 -10.33 -1.77
CA SER A 32 24.73 -9.00 -1.31
C SER A 32 23.65 -7.97 -1.62
N ARG A 33 23.46 -7.02 -0.68
CA ARG A 33 22.66 -5.79 -0.82
C ARG A 33 23.45 -4.63 -1.46
N ASP A 34 24.73 -4.82 -1.81
CA ASP A 34 25.56 -3.77 -2.41
C ASP A 34 25.02 -3.29 -3.78
N PHE A 35 24.16 -4.07 -4.43
CA PHE A 35 23.51 -3.68 -5.68
C PHE A 35 22.30 -2.77 -5.49
N ASP A 36 21.78 -2.69 -4.26
CA ASP A 36 20.59 -1.91 -3.94
C ASP A 36 20.85 -0.41 -4.12
N GLU A 37 22.10 0.05 -3.94
CA GLU A 37 22.49 1.43 -4.23
C GLU A 37 22.31 1.83 -5.71
N PHE A 38 22.36 0.86 -6.63
CA PHE A 38 22.15 1.10 -8.06
C PHE A 38 20.67 0.99 -8.46
N THR A 39 19.80 0.55 -7.55
CA THR A 39 18.35 0.42 -7.76
C THR A 39 17.53 1.40 -6.92
N GLN A 40 18.14 2.08 -5.94
CA GLN A 40 17.50 3.12 -5.13
C GLN A 40 17.08 4.31 -6.01
N ASP A 41 15.78 4.41 -6.27
CA ASP A 41 15.18 5.59 -6.86
C ASP A 41 15.16 6.72 -5.80
N ASN A 42 15.49 7.96 -6.21
CA ASN A 42 15.33 9.13 -5.34
C ASN A 42 13.89 9.24 -4.80
N ASN A 43 12.92 8.77 -5.59
CA ASN A 43 11.53 8.67 -5.17
C ASN A 43 11.36 7.75 -3.95
N ASP A 44 12.05 6.60 -3.91
CA ASP A 44 12.00 5.67 -2.78
C ASP A 44 12.57 6.33 -1.51
N ILE A 45 13.63 7.13 -1.64
CA ILE A 45 14.23 7.88 -0.52
C ILE A 45 13.26 8.94 0.01
N VAL A 46 12.60 9.69 -0.88
CA VAL A 46 11.60 10.70 -0.50
C VAL A 46 10.42 10.03 0.21
N LEU A 47 9.91 8.92 -0.31
CA LEU A 47 8.78 8.20 0.28
C LEU A 47 9.12 7.63 1.66
N ARG A 48 10.32 7.06 1.85
CA ARG A 48 10.83 6.65 3.19
C ARG A 48 10.97 7.84 4.15
N SER A 49 11.38 9.00 3.64
CA SER A 49 11.49 10.22 4.45
C SER A 49 10.13 10.70 4.94
N ILE A 50 9.10 10.62 4.08
CA ILE A 50 7.71 10.91 4.45
C ILE A 50 7.23 9.96 5.56
N ALA A 51 7.47 8.66 5.43
CA ALA A 51 7.16 7.69 6.49
C ALA A 51 7.87 8.02 7.81
N GLY A 52 9.14 8.45 7.74
CA GLY A 52 9.89 8.98 8.89
C GLY A 52 9.21 10.19 9.56
N ASP A 53 8.75 11.15 8.77
CA ASP A 53 8.07 12.34 9.28
C ASP A 53 6.73 12.01 9.95
N LEU A 54 5.93 11.15 9.32
CA LEU A 54 4.65 10.72 9.87
C LEU A 54 4.82 9.97 11.20
N ARG A 55 5.81 9.08 11.31
CA ARG A 55 6.12 8.38 12.56
C ARG A 55 6.40 9.33 13.73
N ASN A 56 7.02 10.48 13.47
CA ASN A 56 7.28 11.48 14.52
C ASN A 56 6.01 12.22 14.99
N CYS A 57 4.92 12.11 14.25
CA CYS A 57 3.64 12.76 14.55
C CYS A 57 2.56 11.78 15.03
N LEU A 58 2.85 10.47 15.00
CA LEU A 58 1.92 9.41 15.31
C LEU A 58 2.38 8.62 16.54
N PRO A 59 1.43 8.01 17.28
CA PRO A 59 1.80 6.99 18.26
C PRO A 59 2.41 5.77 17.54
N PRO A 60 3.14 4.89 18.26
CA PRO A 60 3.78 3.71 17.67
C PRO A 60 2.82 2.82 16.87
N GLU A 61 1.59 2.65 17.36
CA GLU A 61 0.53 1.89 16.72
C GLU A 61 0.00 2.54 15.43
N ALA A 62 0.45 3.78 15.12
CA ALA A 62 0.05 4.55 13.96
C ALA A 62 -1.46 4.78 13.84
N MET A 63 -2.19 4.77 14.95
CA MET A 63 -3.64 4.98 15.01
C MET A 63 -4.01 6.13 15.92
N PHE A 64 -5.00 6.93 15.53
CA PHE A 64 -5.55 7.98 16.39
C PHE A 64 -6.72 7.47 17.22
N ASN A 65 -6.94 8.09 18.39
CA ASN A 65 -8.12 7.79 19.22
C ASN A 65 -9.45 8.13 18.51
N SER A 66 -9.41 8.98 17.47
CA SER A 66 -10.54 9.28 16.60
C SER A 66 -10.98 8.08 15.74
N GLU A 67 -10.09 7.10 15.49
CA GLU A 67 -10.40 5.80 14.86
C GLU A 67 -11.02 4.78 15.85
N HIS A 68 -11.95 5.24 16.68
CA HIS A 68 -12.52 4.46 17.78
C HIS A 68 -13.11 3.11 17.36
N LEU A 69 -13.80 3.03 16.22
CA LEU A 69 -14.40 1.78 15.74
C LEU A 69 -13.34 0.77 15.28
N ALA A 70 -12.31 1.22 14.58
CA ALA A 70 -11.19 0.36 14.16
C ALA A 70 -10.45 -0.19 15.39
N LEU A 71 -10.14 0.68 16.37
CA LEU A 71 -9.55 0.28 17.64
C LEU A 71 -10.40 -0.75 18.38
N GLN A 72 -11.73 -0.56 18.38
CA GLN A 72 -12.66 -1.50 19.00
C GLN A 72 -12.64 -2.85 18.28
N LYS A 73 -12.72 -2.88 16.94
CA LYS A 73 -12.73 -4.11 16.15
C LYS A 73 -11.43 -4.90 16.26
N ILE A 74 -10.28 -4.23 16.25
CA ILE A 74 -8.97 -4.89 16.46
C ILE A 74 -8.93 -5.57 17.85
N ARG A 75 -9.45 -4.92 18.90
CA ARG A 75 -9.52 -5.50 20.25
C ARG A 75 -10.51 -6.66 20.38
N GLN A 76 -11.45 -6.77 19.46
CA GLN A 76 -12.48 -7.81 19.43
C GLN A 76 -12.07 -9.02 18.58
N GLN A 77 -10.88 -8.99 17.95
CA GLN A 77 -10.38 -10.14 17.21
C GLN A 77 -10.26 -11.37 18.13
N PRO A 78 -10.58 -12.57 17.61
CA PRO A 78 -10.57 -13.80 18.40
C PRO A 78 -9.17 -14.16 18.88
N GLU A 79 -8.15 -13.82 18.09
CA GLU A 79 -6.75 -13.95 18.43
C GLU A 79 -6.15 -12.58 18.76
N PRO A 80 -5.15 -12.48 19.65
CA PRO A 80 -4.48 -11.22 19.93
C PRO A 80 -3.82 -10.63 18.68
N THR A 81 -4.28 -9.45 18.31
CA THR A 81 -3.89 -8.78 17.06
C THR A 81 -3.36 -7.38 17.34
N VAL A 82 -2.29 -7.00 16.65
CA VAL A 82 -1.63 -5.70 16.75
C VAL A 82 -1.69 -4.99 15.41
N HIS A 83 -1.95 -3.68 15.45
CA HIS A 83 -1.87 -2.84 14.25
C HIS A 83 -0.43 -2.40 14.01
N VAL A 84 0.07 -2.65 12.81
CA VAL A 84 1.38 -2.23 12.33
C VAL A 84 1.17 -1.64 10.94
N ASP A 85 1.42 -0.35 10.80
CA ASP A 85 1.22 0.33 9.52
C ASP A 85 2.38 0.02 8.56
N ALA A 86 2.10 -0.65 7.45
CA ALA A 86 3.07 -1.16 6.49
C ALA A 86 3.73 -0.03 5.67
N PHE A 87 3.10 1.14 5.59
CA PHE A 87 3.71 2.32 5.02
C PHE A 87 4.79 2.90 5.94
N LEU A 88 4.53 2.86 7.26
CA LEU A 88 5.43 3.41 8.25
C LEU A 88 6.52 2.45 8.68
N TYR A 89 6.28 1.15 8.69
CA TYR A 89 7.21 0.17 9.21
C TYR A 89 7.40 -0.96 8.20
N ASP A 90 8.58 -1.00 7.58
CA ASP A 90 8.99 -2.13 6.74
C ASP A 90 9.46 -3.31 7.59
N ASP A 91 9.60 -4.48 6.95
CA ASP A 91 9.96 -5.72 7.65
C ASP A 91 11.32 -5.63 8.35
N ASP A 92 12.30 -5.00 7.71
CA ASP A 92 13.63 -4.74 8.30
C ASP A 92 13.50 -3.90 9.60
N PHE A 93 12.62 -2.89 9.62
CA PHE A 93 12.36 -2.10 10.81
C PHE A 93 11.67 -2.92 11.90
N ILE A 94 10.68 -3.75 11.55
CA ILE A 94 10.01 -4.64 12.51
C ILE A 94 10.98 -5.67 13.10
N ASP A 95 11.86 -6.23 12.28
CA ASP A 95 12.93 -7.13 12.72
C ASP A 95 13.85 -6.43 13.73
N SER A 96 14.27 -5.19 13.44
CA SER A 96 15.09 -4.40 14.37
C SER A 96 14.40 -4.15 15.71
N LEU A 97 13.09 -3.85 15.72
CA LEU A 97 12.33 -3.68 16.96
C LEU A 97 12.21 -4.97 17.77
N CYS A 98 12.13 -6.11 17.09
CA CYS A 98 12.13 -7.43 17.72
C CYS A 98 13.50 -7.75 18.34
N GLU A 99 14.59 -7.49 17.63
CA GLU A 99 15.96 -7.66 18.14
C GLU A 99 16.25 -6.78 19.36
N GLU A 100 15.77 -5.53 19.33
CA GLU A 100 15.88 -4.58 20.44
C GLU A 100 14.91 -4.88 21.60
N ARG A 101 14.08 -5.92 21.49
CA ARG A 101 13.04 -6.32 22.47
C ARG A 101 12.02 -5.21 22.76
N LYS A 102 11.82 -4.29 21.82
CA LYS A 102 10.76 -3.28 21.87
C LYS A 102 9.43 -3.82 21.36
N MET A 103 9.47 -4.92 20.61
CA MET A 103 8.33 -5.60 20.04
C MET A 103 8.52 -7.13 20.09
N SER A 104 7.42 -7.88 19.98
CA SER A 104 7.44 -9.33 19.79
C SER A 104 6.42 -9.69 18.70
N ARG A 105 6.76 -10.67 17.86
CA ARG A 105 5.80 -11.29 16.90
C ARG A 105 4.91 -12.36 17.53
N ASN A 106 5.17 -12.70 18.79
CA ASN A 106 4.44 -13.74 19.52
C ASN A 106 3.91 -13.21 20.85
N TYR A 107 2.80 -13.79 21.32
CA TYR A 107 2.27 -13.57 22.67
C TYR A 107 2.34 -14.86 23.49
N CYS A 108 2.44 -14.73 24.82
CA CYS A 108 2.39 -15.88 25.72
C CYS A 108 0.94 -16.37 25.86
N MET A 109 0.69 -17.65 25.56
CA MET A 109 -0.61 -18.27 25.81
C MET A 109 -0.93 -18.37 27.31
N VAL A 110 0.12 -18.50 28.12
CA VAL A 110 0.06 -18.39 29.58
C VAL A 110 1.14 -17.39 30.01
N CYS A 111 0.74 -16.28 30.63
CA CYS A 111 1.67 -15.21 31.03
C CYS A 111 2.79 -15.75 31.93
N GLY A 112 4.04 -15.45 31.58
CA GLY A 112 5.23 -15.96 32.28
C GLY A 112 5.69 -17.36 31.87
N SER A 113 5.00 -18.02 30.94
CA SER A 113 5.45 -19.29 30.35
C SER A 113 6.28 -19.09 29.08
N HIS A 114 6.91 -20.15 28.60
CA HIS A 114 7.54 -20.23 27.27
C HIS A 114 6.58 -20.76 26.19
N GLN A 115 5.30 -20.95 26.51
CA GLN A 115 4.29 -21.36 25.55
C GLN A 115 3.76 -20.13 24.83
N THR A 116 4.20 -19.93 23.60
CA THR A 116 3.86 -18.75 22.79
C THR A 116 3.08 -19.15 21.54
N ALA A 117 2.27 -18.22 21.06
CA ALA A 117 1.56 -18.28 19.77
C ALA A 117 1.81 -16.98 18.98
N PRO A 118 1.73 -17.01 17.64
CA PRO A 118 1.93 -15.81 16.82
C PRO A 118 0.85 -14.77 17.09
N LEU A 119 1.22 -13.49 17.04
CA LEU A 119 0.28 -12.38 17.02
C LEU A 119 -0.32 -12.22 15.62
N GLY A 120 -1.59 -11.83 15.55
CA GLY A 120 -2.15 -11.29 14.33
C GLY A 120 -1.56 -9.91 14.03
N PHE A 121 -1.32 -9.62 12.76
CA PHE A 121 -0.86 -8.31 12.29
C PHE A 121 -1.88 -7.75 11.30
N ILE A 122 -2.28 -6.49 11.50
CA ILE A 122 -3.17 -5.78 10.59
C ILE A 122 -2.51 -4.48 10.15
N SER A 123 -2.67 -4.17 8.87
CA SER A 123 -2.36 -2.88 8.31
C SER A 123 -3.55 -2.28 7.55
N HIS A 124 -3.63 -0.95 7.55
CA HIS A 124 -4.60 -0.17 6.78
C HIS A 124 -3.93 0.71 5.72
N SER A 125 -2.65 0.49 5.44
CA SER A 125 -1.88 1.23 4.45
C SER A 125 -1.11 0.27 3.57
N PHE A 126 -0.83 0.68 2.34
CA PHE A 126 0.12 -0.02 1.49
C PHE A 126 1.56 0.23 1.95
N SER A 127 2.38 -0.81 1.93
CA SER A 127 3.83 -0.70 2.00
C SER A 127 4.42 0.03 0.80
N LEU A 128 5.68 0.45 0.92
CA LEU A 128 6.41 1.09 -0.18
C LEU A 128 6.52 0.17 -1.40
N MET A 129 6.71 -1.12 -1.16
CA MET A 129 6.76 -2.15 -2.20
C MET A 129 5.43 -2.25 -2.95
N GLU A 130 4.31 -2.35 -2.23
CA GLU A 130 2.97 -2.41 -2.83
C GLU A 130 2.67 -1.15 -3.64
N LEU A 131 2.99 0.04 -3.12
CA LEU A 131 2.83 1.29 -3.86
C LEU A 131 3.64 1.29 -5.16
N LYS A 132 4.90 0.86 -5.10
CA LYS A 132 5.79 0.77 -6.28
C LYS A 132 5.23 -0.22 -7.31
N PHE A 133 4.77 -1.40 -6.86
CA PHE A 133 4.12 -2.38 -7.71
C PHE A 133 2.87 -1.80 -8.38
N ILE A 134 2.00 -1.14 -7.63
CA ILE A 134 0.76 -0.54 -8.16
C ILE A 134 1.09 0.48 -9.26
N TYR A 135 1.99 1.43 -9.00
CA TYR A 135 2.24 2.52 -9.93
C TYR A 135 3.15 2.16 -11.11
N GLN A 136 4.08 1.23 -10.94
CA GLN A 136 5.07 0.90 -11.98
C GLN A 136 4.71 -0.34 -12.80
N HIS A 137 3.85 -1.23 -12.28
CA HIS A 137 3.56 -2.52 -12.91
C HIS A 137 2.07 -2.81 -13.09
N VAL A 138 1.19 -2.28 -12.23
CA VAL A 138 -0.26 -2.52 -12.33
C VAL A 138 -0.96 -1.44 -13.16
N LEU A 139 -0.74 -0.17 -12.82
CA LEU A 139 -1.41 0.95 -13.47
C LEU A 139 -0.72 1.35 -14.79
N PRO A 140 -1.49 1.80 -15.80
CA PRO A 140 -0.93 2.37 -17.02
C PRO A 140 -0.36 3.77 -16.76
N ASP A 141 0.25 4.38 -17.80
CA ASP A 141 0.64 5.79 -17.74
C ASP A 141 -0.56 6.68 -17.39
N LEU A 142 -0.39 7.51 -16.36
CA LEU A 142 -1.43 8.37 -15.80
C LEU A 142 -1.37 9.80 -16.33
N THR A 143 -0.61 10.08 -17.39
CA THR A 143 -0.51 11.42 -17.96
C THR A 143 -1.90 11.97 -18.32
N GLY A 144 -2.28 13.09 -17.71
CA GLY A 144 -3.61 13.70 -17.95
C GLY A 144 -4.77 13.01 -17.22
N LYS A 145 -4.49 12.07 -16.31
CA LYS A 145 -5.49 11.26 -15.59
C LYS A 145 -5.70 11.71 -14.16
N ILE A 146 -6.91 11.49 -13.66
CA ILE A 146 -7.29 11.74 -12.26
C ILE A 146 -7.35 10.42 -11.50
N LEU A 147 -6.59 10.32 -10.41
CA LEU A 147 -6.65 9.20 -9.48
C LEU A 147 -7.32 9.64 -8.18
N VAL A 148 -8.24 8.83 -7.67
CA VAL A 148 -8.94 9.03 -6.40
C VAL A 148 -8.57 7.91 -5.43
N ASP A 149 -8.11 8.29 -4.24
CA ASP A 149 -7.84 7.41 -3.12
C ASP A 149 -8.96 7.55 -2.07
N VAL A 150 -9.75 6.49 -1.89
CA VAL A 150 -10.90 6.48 -0.98
C VAL A 150 -10.45 5.97 0.39
N GLY A 151 -10.65 6.78 1.43
CA GLY A 151 -10.13 6.48 2.77
C GLY A 151 -8.63 6.66 2.85
N SER A 152 -8.14 7.79 2.35
CA SER A 152 -6.70 8.00 2.12
C SER A 152 -5.81 7.95 3.37
N ARG A 153 -6.38 8.01 4.59
CA ARG A 153 -5.70 7.80 5.87
C ARG A 153 -4.36 8.53 5.99
N LEU A 154 -3.22 7.83 5.92
CA LEU A 154 -1.89 8.44 6.01
C LEU A 154 -1.45 9.17 4.73
N GLY A 155 -2.16 9.01 3.62
CA GLY A 155 -1.84 9.58 2.31
C GLY A 155 -0.86 8.74 1.48
N ALA A 156 -0.60 7.48 1.87
CA ALA A 156 0.40 6.60 1.27
C ALA A 156 0.22 6.49 -0.27
N VAL A 157 -1.01 6.24 -0.73
CA VAL A 157 -1.35 6.17 -2.17
C VAL A 157 -1.09 7.50 -2.87
N LEU A 158 -1.40 8.63 -2.24
CA LEU A 158 -1.20 9.96 -2.82
C LEU A 158 0.28 10.30 -2.97
N PHE A 159 1.09 10.01 -1.95
CA PHE A 159 2.52 10.29 -1.98
C PHE A 159 3.25 9.37 -2.95
N GLY A 160 2.92 8.08 -2.95
CA GLY A 160 3.41 7.13 -3.95
C GLY A 160 3.01 7.55 -5.37
N GLY A 161 1.76 7.98 -5.56
CA GLY A 161 1.27 8.43 -6.86
C GLY A 161 1.96 9.68 -7.36
N TYR A 162 2.31 10.62 -6.47
CA TYR A 162 3.07 11.79 -6.85
C TYR A 162 4.47 11.42 -7.33
N LEU A 163 5.15 10.53 -6.62
CA LEU A 163 6.53 10.19 -6.89
C LEU A 163 6.68 9.22 -8.08
N TYR A 164 5.77 8.27 -8.23
CA TYR A 164 5.88 7.19 -9.23
C TYR A 164 5.01 7.37 -10.46
N SER A 165 4.19 8.43 -10.54
CA SER A 165 3.30 8.64 -11.68
C SER A 165 3.25 10.07 -12.19
N SER A 166 2.81 10.17 -13.44
CA SER A 166 2.51 11.39 -14.19
C SER A 166 1.06 11.86 -14.04
N ALA A 167 0.30 11.32 -13.06
CA ALA A 167 -1.10 11.68 -12.81
C ALA A 167 -1.29 13.19 -12.82
N LEU A 168 -2.33 13.68 -13.50
CA LEU A 168 -2.67 15.10 -13.54
C LEU A 168 -3.09 15.57 -12.15
N GLN A 169 -3.87 14.76 -11.46
CA GLN A 169 -4.38 15.06 -10.14
C GLN A 169 -4.53 13.78 -9.30
N LEU A 170 -4.16 13.89 -8.03
CA LEU A 170 -4.26 12.86 -7.01
C LEU A 170 -5.20 13.38 -5.92
N LEU A 171 -6.37 12.75 -5.78
CA LEU A 171 -7.43 13.17 -4.88
C LEU A 171 -7.58 12.18 -3.73
N GLY A 172 -7.24 12.60 -2.51
CA GLY A 172 -7.56 11.83 -1.31
C GLY A 172 -8.92 12.23 -0.75
N VAL A 173 -9.79 11.26 -0.46
CA VAL A 173 -11.01 11.50 0.32
C VAL A 173 -10.82 10.82 1.67
N GLU A 174 -10.94 11.58 2.75
CA GLU A 174 -10.75 11.08 4.11
C GLU A 174 -11.79 11.72 5.04
N MET A 175 -12.44 10.90 5.87
CA MET A 175 -13.47 11.38 6.78
C MET A 175 -12.90 11.86 8.12
N ASN A 176 -11.71 11.40 8.49
CA ASN A 176 -11.05 11.76 9.73
C ASN A 176 -10.17 13.00 9.53
N GLY A 177 -10.56 14.08 10.20
CA GLY A 177 -9.86 15.37 10.12
C GLY A 177 -8.42 15.35 10.64
N ASP A 178 -8.06 14.44 11.56
CA ASP A 178 -6.69 14.33 12.07
C ASP A 178 -5.74 13.82 10.98
N PHE A 179 -6.19 12.82 10.21
CA PHE A 179 -5.46 12.32 9.05
C PHE A 179 -5.39 13.33 7.92
N CYS A 180 -6.48 14.06 7.65
CA CYS A 180 -6.45 15.16 6.67
C CYS A 180 -5.38 16.21 7.03
N GLN A 181 -5.24 16.54 8.32
CA GLN A 181 -4.21 17.47 8.79
C GLN A 181 -2.80 16.91 8.63
N LEU A 182 -2.58 15.63 8.95
CA LEU A 182 -1.29 14.97 8.72
C LEU A 182 -0.92 14.98 7.24
N GLN A 183 -1.85 14.60 6.36
CA GLN A 183 -1.61 14.62 4.92
C GLN A 183 -1.27 16.03 4.43
N GLN A 184 -2.01 17.04 4.88
CA GLN A 184 -1.76 18.43 4.50
C GLN A 184 -0.38 18.94 4.98
N MET A 185 0.08 18.50 6.15
CA MET A 185 1.43 18.79 6.64
C MET A 185 2.50 18.25 5.68
N ILE A 186 2.39 16.98 5.28
CA ILE A 186 3.33 16.35 4.35
C ILE A 186 3.27 17.02 2.97
N ILE A 187 2.06 17.25 2.44
CA ILE A 187 1.87 17.94 1.15
C ILE A 187 2.56 19.31 1.14
N THR A 188 2.45 20.04 2.26
CA THR A 188 3.10 21.35 2.41
C THR A 188 4.61 21.23 2.51
N LYS A 189 5.11 20.29 3.32
CA LYS A 189 6.55 20.08 3.55
C LYS A 189 7.29 19.66 2.28
N TYR A 190 6.70 18.80 1.46
CA TYR A 190 7.30 18.25 0.25
C TYR A 190 6.86 18.98 -1.03
N HIS A 191 6.05 20.04 -0.91
CA HIS A 191 5.55 20.85 -2.03
C HIS A 191 4.72 20.09 -3.06
N PHE A 192 3.90 19.13 -2.63
CA PHE A 192 3.07 18.29 -3.52
C PHE A 192 1.71 18.90 -3.88
N ALA A 193 1.44 20.14 -3.45
CA ALA A 193 0.15 20.80 -3.60
C ALA A 193 -0.22 21.14 -5.06
N ASP A 194 0.72 21.00 -6.01
CA ASP A 194 0.47 21.19 -7.44
C ASP A 194 -0.38 20.06 -8.05
N ARG A 195 -0.35 18.85 -7.47
CA ARG A 195 -1.12 17.70 -7.96
C ARG A 195 -1.94 16.97 -6.90
N ILE A 196 -1.53 17.01 -5.64
CA ILE A 196 -2.28 16.36 -4.55
C ILE A 196 -3.31 17.32 -3.96
N LYS A 197 -4.54 16.84 -3.79
CA LYS A 197 -5.59 17.51 -3.02
C LYS A 197 -6.28 16.52 -2.09
N VAL A 198 -6.45 16.91 -0.84
CA VAL A 198 -7.14 16.12 0.19
C VAL A 198 -8.49 16.75 0.50
N LEU A 199 -9.54 15.93 0.51
CA LEU A 199 -10.92 16.31 0.81
C LEU A 199 -11.31 15.70 2.14
N HIS A 200 -11.51 16.54 3.15
CA HIS A 200 -12.11 16.12 4.42
C HIS A 200 -13.61 15.93 4.24
N ALA A 201 -14.04 14.73 3.88
CA ALA A 201 -15.42 14.41 3.52
C ALA A 201 -15.75 12.92 3.64
N ASP A 202 -17.03 12.60 3.81
CA ASP A 202 -17.57 11.25 3.57
C ASP A 202 -17.59 11.01 2.05
N ILE A 203 -17.01 9.90 1.58
CA ILE A 203 -17.01 9.52 0.16
C ILE A 203 -18.44 9.42 -0.41
N CYS A 204 -19.43 9.08 0.42
CA CYS A 204 -20.85 9.03 0.06
C CYS A 204 -21.46 10.42 -0.24
N THR A 205 -20.67 11.49 -0.20
CA THR A 205 -21.06 12.84 -0.59
C THR A 205 -20.29 13.36 -1.81
N GLN A 206 -19.36 12.57 -2.35
CA GLN A 206 -18.40 12.99 -3.37
C GLN A 206 -18.66 12.32 -4.74
N ALA A 207 -19.93 12.27 -5.17
CA ALA A 207 -20.33 11.68 -6.46
C ALA A 207 -19.51 12.19 -7.65
N SER A 208 -19.31 13.51 -7.77
CA SER A 208 -18.56 14.08 -8.89
C SER A 208 -17.11 13.61 -8.91
N VAL A 209 -16.48 13.49 -7.74
CA VAL A 209 -15.09 13.00 -7.63
C VAL A 209 -14.98 11.57 -8.15
N LEU A 210 -15.91 10.69 -7.77
CA LEU A 210 -15.95 9.30 -8.23
C LEU A 210 -16.29 9.17 -9.72
N GLN A 211 -17.21 10.01 -10.23
CA GLN A 211 -17.64 9.99 -11.62
C GLN A 211 -16.57 10.50 -12.59
N ASP A 212 -15.75 11.46 -12.16
CA ASP A 212 -14.69 12.04 -12.99
C ASP A 212 -13.40 11.19 -12.99
N ALA A 213 -13.20 10.35 -11.96
CA ALA A 213 -12.00 9.54 -11.75
C ALA A 213 -11.67 8.64 -12.95
N ASP A 214 -10.39 8.60 -13.33
CA ASP A 214 -9.85 7.62 -14.27
C ASP A 214 -9.36 6.35 -13.57
N VAL A 215 -8.90 6.51 -12.31
CA VAL A 215 -8.49 5.43 -11.42
C VAL A 215 -9.06 5.68 -10.04
N VAL A 216 -9.65 4.67 -9.42
CA VAL A 216 -10.07 4.67 -8.02
C VAL A 216 -9.26 3.62 -7.27
N VAL A 217 -8.71 3.97 -6.12
CA VAL A 217 -7.97 3.06 -5.23
C VAL A 217 -8.74 2.93 -3.92
N MET A 218 -8.92 1.69 -3.46
CA MET A 218 -9.62 1.35 -2.23
C MET A 218 -8.83 0.29 -1.47
N ASN A 219 -8.08 0.69 -0.44
CA ASN A 219 -7.33 -0.24 0.41
C ASN A 219 -7.98 -0.35 1.79
N ASN A 220 -8.57 -1.50 2.09
CA ASN A 220 -9.13 -1.86 3.40
C ASN A 220 -10.01 -0.75 4.02
N VAL A 221 -10.81 -0.09 3.20
CA VAL A 221 -11.35 1.23 3.54
C VAL A 221 -12.56 1.19 4.49
N PHE A 222 -13.29 0.07 4.58
CA PHE A 222 -14.58 0.04 5.28
C PHE A 222 -14.68 -0.95 6.43
N GLU A 223 -14.11 -2.15 6.32
CA GLU A 223 -14.37 -3.24 7.26
C GLU A 223 -14.10 -2.84 8.71
N TYR A 224 -13.02 -2.10 8.95
CA TYR A 224 -12.61 -1.64 10.28
C TYR A 224 -13.23 -0.30 10.69
N PHE A 225 -13.62 0.52 9.72
CA PHE A 225 -13.96 1.92 9.95
C PHE A 225 -15.46 2.21 9.99
N LEU A 226 -16.29 1.30 9.46
CA LEU A 226 -17.74 1.47 9.36
C LEU A 226 -18.51 0.27 9.91
N ASP A 227 -19.71 0.47 10.45
CA ASP A 227 -20.59 -0.65 10.79
C ASP A 227 -21.24 -1.25 9.53
N ARG A 228 -21.70 -2.51 9.57
CA ARG A 228 -22.19 -3.22 8.36
C ARG A 228 -23.19 -2.42 7.51
N PRO A 229 -24.24 -1.78 8.08
CA PRO A 229 -25.18 -1.00 7.27
C PRO A 229 -24.54 0.21 6.58
N GLU A 230 -23.50 0.78 7.18
CA GLU A 230 -22.73 1.88 6.60
C GLU A 230 -21.81 1.38 5.49
N GLN A 231 -21.24 0.17 5.64
CA GLN A 231 -20.48 -0.51 4.59
C GLN A 231 -21.37 -0.81 3.38
N ASP A 232 -22.57 -1.37 3.60
CA ASP A 232 -23.55 -1.65 2.55
C ASP A 232 -23.84 -0.36 1.75
N ARG A 233 -24.18 0.72 2.47
CA ARG A 233 -24.46 2.05 1.87
C ARG A 233 -23.27 2.60 1.11
N ALA A 234 -22.05 2.48 1.65
CA ALA A 234 -20.85 3.02 1.03
C ALA A 234 -20.50 2.28 -0.27
N TRP A 235 -20.55 0.95 -0.27
CA TRP A 235 -20.32 0.15 -1.46
C TRP A 235 -21.38 0.38 -2.53
N GLU A 236 -22.66 0.45 -2.16
CA GLU A 236 -23.74 0.79 -3.10
C GLU A 236 -23.51 2.15 -3.73
N TYR A 237 -23.18 3.16 -2.92
CA TYR A 237 -22.88 4.51 -3.40
C TYR A 237 -21.69 4.53 -4.36
N ILE A 238 -20.59 3.86 -4.01
CA ILE A 238 -19.41 3.79 -4.86
C ILE A 238 -19.73 3.10 -6.17
N SER A 239 -20.38 1.94 -6.13
CA SER A 239 -20.75 1.23 -7.34
C SER A 239 -21.60 2.12 -8.25
N CYS A 240 -22.57 2.86 -7.69
CA CYS A 240 -23.43 3.74 -8.47
C CYS A 240 -22.72 4.93 -9.12
N ASN A 241 -21.59 5.38 -8.56
CA ASN A 241 -20.88 6.57 -9.02
C ASN A 241 -19.60 6.27 -9.81
N VAL A 242 -18.94 5.13 -9.58
CA VAL A 242 -17.78 4.67 -10.34
C VAL A 242 -18.26 3.92 -11.59
N ARG A 243 -18.71 4.69 -12.58
CA ARG A 243 -19.34 4.20 -13.82
C ARG A 243 -18.63 4.65 -15.11
N LYS A 244 -17.51 5.36 -15.00
CA LYS A 244 -16.76 5.83 -16.17
C LYS A 244 -16.17 4.64 -16.91
N LYS A 245 -16.78 4.23 -18.03
CA LYS A 245 -16.35 3.06 -18.80
C LYS A 245 -14.86 3.11 -19.14
N GLY A 246 -14.15 2.03 -18.84
CA GLY A 246 -12.71 1.89 -19.05
C GLY A 246 -11.83 2.56 -18.00
N SER A 247 -12.40 3.23 -16.99
CA SER A 247 -11.65 3.58 -15.77
C SER A 247 -11.25 2.32 -15.00
N LEU A 248 -10.29 2.49 -14.11
CA LEU A 248 -9.71 1.39 -13.33
C LEU A 248 -10.10 1.51 -11.86
N LEU A 249 -10.25 0.37 -11.21
CA LEU A 249 -10.50 0.25 -9.78
C LEU A 249 -9.47 -0.71 -9.20
N VAL A 250 -8.65 -0.23 -8.28
CA VAL A 250 -7.69 -1.04 -7.52
C VAL A 250 -8.28 -1.29 -6.14
N THR A 251 -8.38 -2.56 -5.73
CA THR A 251 -8.86 -2.90 -4.39
C THR A 251 -7.93 -3.84 -3.65
N VAL A 252 -7.89 -3.69 -2.33
CA VAL A 252 -7.36 -4.67 -1.38
C VAL A 252 -8.33 -4.76 -0.21
N PRO A 253 -8.92 -5.94 0.07
CA PRO A 253 -8.83 -7.19 -0.67
C PRO A 253 -9.64 -7.15 -2.00
N SER A 254 -9.89 -8.30 -2.61
CA SER A 254 -10.79 -8.43 -3.77
C SER A 254 -12.18 -7.84 -3.52
N LEU A 255 -12.89 -7.46 -4.58
CA LEU A 255 -14.28 -7.04 -4.48
C LEU A 255 -15.18 -8.16 -3.98
N GLU A 256 -14.91 -9.40 -4.39
CA GLU A 256 -15.60 -10.60 -3.94
C GLU A 256 -15.52 -10.75 -2.42
N ASP A 257 -14.32 -10.65 -1.86
CA ASP A 257 -14.10 -10.76 -0.41
C ASP A 257 -14.71 -9.57 0.32
N SER A 258 -14.50 -8.36 -0.20
CA SER A 258 -15.02 -7.10 0.38
C SER A 258 -16.55 -7.08 0.47
N LEU A 259 -17.25 -7.70 -0.48
CA LEU A 259 -18.71 -7.74 -0.55
C LEU A 259 -19.32 -9.03 0.04
N SER A 260 -18.52 -10.08 0.27
CA SER A 260 -18.98 -11.41 0.67
C SER A 260 -19.89 -11.45 1.90
N ASN A 261 -19.65 -10.55 2.86
CA ASN A 261 -20.36 -10.48 4.14
C ASN A 261 -21.40 -9.34 4.20
N LEU A 262 -21.68 -8.70 3.06
CA LEU A 262 -22.51 -7.52 2.93
C LEU A 262 -23.81 -7.83 2.17
N GLN A 263 -24.88 -7.09 2.48
CA GLN A 263 -26.19 -7.27 1.84
C GLN A 263 -26.38 -6.21 0.76
N THR A 264 -25.58 -6.31 -0.30
CA THR A 264 -25.61 -5.34 -1.41
C THR A 264 -26.24 -5.93 -2.66
N ASP A 265 -26.94 -5.10 -3.44
CA ASP A 265 -27.49 -5.45 -4.76
C ASP A 265 -26.44 -5.30 -5.89
N ILE A 266 -25.15 -5.36 -5.56
CA ILE A 266 -24.06 -5.14 -6.52
C ILE A 266 -23.80 -6.41 -7.33
N HIS A 267 -24.09 -6.33 -8.63
CA HIS A 267 -23.74 -7.38 -9.59
C HIS A 267 -22.37 -7.08 -10.22
N LEU A 268 -21.30 -7.70 -9.69
CA LEU A 268 -19.92 -7.49 -10.16
C LEU A 268 -19.76 -7.68 -11.67
N SER A 269 -20.37 -8.73 -12.25
CA SER A 269 -20.32 -9.02 -13.68
C SER A 269 -20.99 -7.97 -14.59
N GLN A 270 -21.79 -7.07 -14.01
CA GLN A 270 -22.40 -5.94 -14.72
C GLN A 270 -21.65 -4.62 -14.48
N TRP A 271 -20.76 -4.58 -13.50
CA TRP A 271 -20.04 -3.38 -13.09
C TRP A 271 -18.57 -3.40 -13.56
N VAL A 272 -17.90 -4.53 -13.37
CA VAL A 272 -16.45 -4.64 -13.51
C VAL A 272 -16.03 -5.93 -14.21
N GLU A 273 -14.85 -5.87 -14.81
CA GLU A 273 -14.09 -7.02 -15.29
C GLU A 273 -12.73 -7.02 -14.59
N GLU A 274 -12.37 -8.11 -13.91
CA GLU A 274 -11.06 -8.24 -13.28
C GLU A 274 -9.95 -8.40 -14.32
N VAL A 275 -8.86 -7.67 -14.13
CA VAL A 275 -7.67 -7.70 -14.98
C VAL A 275 -6.61 -8.55 -14.30
N GLN A 276 -6.17 -9.61 -14.99
CA GLN A 276 -5.12 -10.50 -14.47
C GLN A 276 -3.79 -9.77 -14.38
N LEU A 277 -3.20 -9.76 -13.19
CA LEU A 277 -1.89 -9.16 -12.91
C LEU A 277 -0.76 -10.18 -13.05
N ASP A 278 0.39 -9.73 -13.54
CA ASP A 278 1.62 -10.54 -13.54
C ASP A 278 2.50 -10.18 -12.35
N TYR A 279 2.37 -10.95 -11.27
CA TYR A 279 3.15 -10.77 -10.04
C TYR A 279 4.64 -11.12 -10.20
N ASN A 280 5.05 -11.77 -11.31
CA ASN A 280 6.46 -12.13 -11.53
C ASN A 280 7.28 -10.97 -12.11
N VAL A 281 6.64 -9.84 -12.44
CA VAL A 281 7.32 -8.64 -12.96
C VAL A 281 8.17 -7.98 -11.86
N TYR A 282 7.77 -8.12 -10.60
CA TYR A 282 8.57 -7.65 -9.47
C TYR A 282 9.73 -8.62 -9.24
N THR A 283 10.97 -8.12 -9.40
CA THR A 283 12.20 -8.93 -9.41
C THR A 283 13.16 -8.63 -8.27
N GLU A 284 12.78 -7.74 -7.35
CA GLU A 284 13.50 -7.58 -6.09
C GLU A 284 13.50 -8.93 -5.34
N LYS A 285 14.54 -9.25 -4.57
CA LYS A 285 14.61 -10.53 -3.84
C LYS A 285 13.90 -10.41 -2.49
N ASP A 286 13.34 -11.51 -2.01
CA ASP A 286 12.74 -11.63 -0.68
C ASP A 286 11.56 -10.66 -0.42
N PHE A 287 10.75 -10.41 -1.45
CA PHE A 287 9.54 -9.59 -1.33
C PHE A 287 8.32 -10.42 -0.91
N ASP A 288 7.40 -9.82 -0.16
CA ASP A 288 6.16 -10.47 0.26
C ASP A 288 5.20 -10.59 -0.93
N ARG A 289 5.28 -11.74 -1.60
CA ARG A 289 4.40 -12.09 -2.71
C ARG A 289 2.95 -12.22 -2.28
N GLU A 290 2.68 -12.70 -1.07
CA GLU A 290 1.32 -12.90 -0.59
C GLU A 290 0.62 -11.54 -0.44
N ALA A 291 1.33 -10.50 0.03
CA ALA A 291 0.84 -9.13 0.07
C ALA A 291 0.48 -8.60 -1.33
N LEU A 292 1.35 -8.81 -2.34
CA LEU A 292 1.05 -8.36 -3.71
C LEU A 292 -0.14 -9.09 -4.32
N GLU A 293 -0.32 -10.38 -4.00
CA GLU A 293 -1.45 -11.18 -4.50
C GLU A 293 -2.80 -10.74 -3.90
N GLN A 294 -2.81 -9.92 -2.84
CA GLN A 294 -4.02 -9.27 -2.33
C GLN A 294 -4.44 -8.04 -3.14
N ILE A 295 -3.62 -7.58 -4.10
CA ILE A 295 -3.90 -6.41 -4.94
C ILE A 295 -4.67 -6.84 -6.17
N HIS A 296 -5.90 -6.35 -6.28
CA HIS A 296 -6.77 -6.64 -7.42
C HIS A 296 -6.97 -5.39 -8.28
N LEU A 297 -6.95 -5.57 -9.60
CA LEU A 297 -7.23 -4.54 -10.57
C LEU A 297 -8.50 -4.91 -11.35
N TYR A 298 -9.41 -3.97 -11.43
CA TYR A 298 -10.66 -4.10 -12.17
C TYR A 298 -10.79 -2.98 -13.20
N LYS A 299 -11.45 -3.29 -14.30
CA LYS A 299 -11.85 -2.32 -15.32
C LYS A 299 -13.36 -2.13 -15.28
N ILE A 300 -13.80 -0.88 -15.26
CA ILE A 300 -15.23 -0.53 -15.28
C ILE A 300 -15.84 -0.79 -16.67
N LEU A 301 -16.98 -1.50 -16.71
CA LEU A 301 -17.69 -1.95 -17.92
C LEU A 301 -18.50 -0.86 -18.66
#